data_AF-A0A3C0TDD8-F1
#
_entry.id   AF-A0A3C0TDD8-F1
#
_cell.length_a   1.000
_cell.length_b   1.000
_cell.length_c   1.000
_cell.angle_alpha   90.00
_cell.angle_beta   90.00
_cell.angle_gamma   90.00
#
_symmetry.space_group_name_H-M   'P 1'
#
loop_
_entity.id
_entity.type
_entity.pdbx_description
1 polymer ?
#
loop_
_entity_poly.entity_id
_entity_poly.type
_entity_poly.pdbx_seq_one_letter_code
_entity_poly.pdbx_strand_id
1 'polypeptide(L)'
;HLYESNEALVFSVLNALEGQFAYYDIYFAVDGDVIIIANVDSPLPRLVDAIPEGLGDELGRLGINSTDDIRVRYLVSRSHITTVSPLYPTINMDYFPFLDLQSTKARFKGEQSNLLVDIRTSLLPIDEVVIGNIAPRTQLNLTETGIVQNPLVALVRQAKVLSTAITDPGNNESLTDFDRRLLFDLQSIRLACENRIDISLWEESLMGFAGTLLFLSPGELPPVWEILSEHQCDDAESLQAKRWLMLLEALSQRHMDRLTVLSDELLQGRNPDSSTVRFLKTVKAMVLTAEGQSSRAIDSIHENELVNDNAHIATKLMYLHALAEEARSNPD
;
A
#
# COMPACT_ATOMS: atom_id res chain seq x y z
N HIS A 1 13.73 1.64 -15.08
CA HIS A 1 13.36 0.21 -15.01
C HIS A 1 13.68 -0.30 -13.60
N LEU A 2 12.77 -1.06 -13.00
CA LEU A 2 12.92 -1.65 -11.65
C LEU A 2 13.35 -3.12 -11.68
N TYR A 3 13.15 -3.82 -12.81
CA TYR A 3 13.70 -5.15 -13.05
C TYR A 3 15.20 -5.08 -13.34
N GLU A 4 15.91 -6.19 -13.08
CA GLU A 4 17.37 -6.27 -13.24
C GLU A 4 18.13 -5.18 -12.46
N SER A 5 17.58 -4.79 -11.31
CA SER A 5 18.03 -3.70 -10.45
C SER A 5 17.83 -4.09 -8.98
N ASN A 6 18.32 -3.27 -8.05
CA ASN A 6 18.08 -3.43 -6.63
C ASN A 6 17.82 -2.06 -5.98
N GLU A 7 17.41 -2.05 -4.71
CA GLU A 7 17.07 -0.81 -4.00
C GLU A 7 18.23 0.18 -4.00
N ALA A 8 19.45 -0.29 -3.75
CA ALA A 8 20.64 0.57 -3.71
C ALA A 8 20.90 1.26 -5.08
N LEU A 9 20.67 0.55 -6.19
CA LEU A 9 20.77 1.11 -7.54
C LEU A 9 19.69 2.16 -7.79
N VAL A 10 18.42 1.86 -7.46
CA VAL A 10 17.31 2.80 -7.62
C VAL A 10 17.57 4.07 -6.82
N PHE A 11 17.92 3.93 -5.54
CA PHE A 11 18.21 5.09 -4.68
C PHE A 11 19.46 5.86 -5.10
N SER A 12 20.46 5.20 -5.71
CA SER A 12 21.60 5.94 -6.26
C SER A 12 21.20 6.98 -7.31
N VAL A 13 20.18 6.68 -8.12
CA VAL A 13 19.62 7.61 -9.10
C VAL A 13 18.73 8.64 -8.41
N LEU A 14 17.84 8.22 -7.51
CA LEU A 14 16.92 9.13 -6.82
C LEU A 14 17.66 10.16 -5.95
N ASN A 15 18.72 9.75 -5.26
CA ASN A 15 19.53 10.67 -4.46
C ASN A 15 20.31 11.67 -5.33
N ALA A 16 20.68 11.28 -6.57
CA ALA A 16 21.26 12.22 -7.52
C ALA A 16 20.22 13.27 -7.98
N LEU A 17 18.96 12.87 -8.15
CA LEU A 17 17.84 13.75 -8.49
C LEU A 17 17.46 14.70 -7.34
N GLU A 18 17.48 14.21 -6.10
CA GLU A 18 17.19 15.00 -4.88
C GLU A 18 18.00 16.29 -4.78
N GLY A 19 19.26 16.26 -5.23
CA GLY A 19 20.13 17.43 -5.21
C GLY A 19 19.85 18.46 -6.32
N GLN A 20 19.00 18.14 -7.31
CA GLN A 20 18.79 18.95 -8.52
C GLN A 20 17.35 19.46 -8.67
N PHE A 21 16.37 18.74 -8.12
CA PHE A 21 14.95 19.06 -8.32
C PHE A 21 14.23 19.24 -6.98
N ALA A 22 13.63 20.41 -6.77
CA ALA A 22 12.86 20.68 -5.56
C ALA A 22 11.53 19.90 -5.53
N TYR A 23 11.00 19.51 -6.70
CA TYR A 23 9.74 18.80 -6.84
C TYR A 23 9.88 17.67 -7.83
N TYR A 24 9.50 16.46 -7.43
CA TYR A 24 9.32 15.35 -8.37
C TYR A 24 8.32 14.32 -7.84
N ASP A 25 7.64 13.66 -8.77
CA ASP A 25 6.72 12.56 -8.54
C ASP A 25 7.12 11.36 -9.42
N ILE A 26 6.95 10.17 -8.88
CA ILE A 26 7.29 8.91 -9.55
C ILE A 26 6.01 8.16 -9.88
N TYR A 27 5.90 7.70 -11.13
CA TYR A 27 4.76 6.96 -11.64
C TYR A 27 5.21 5.60 -12.18
N PHE A 28 4.40 4.56 -11.99
CA PHE A 28 4.59 3.27 -12.61
C PHE A 28 4.05 3.31 -14.05
N ALA A 29 4.92 3.05 -15.02
CA ALA A 29 4.56 2.93 -16.42
C ALA A 29 4.06 1.51 -16.71
N VAL A 30 4.82 0.71 -17.45
CA VAL A 30 4.46 -0.65 -17.86
C VAL A 30 5.66 -1.56 -17.58
N ASP A 31 5.42 -2.82 -17.18
CA ASP A 31 6.46 -3.86 -17.09
C ASP A 31 7.66 -3.54 -16.16
N GLY A 32 7.38 -2.95 -15.00
CA GLY A 32 8.43 -2.57 -14.03
C GLY A 32 9.11 -1.24 -14.33
N ASP A 33 8.63 -0.50 -15.32
CA ASP A 33 9.18 0.82 -15.64
C ASP A 33 8.58 1.92 -14.78
N VAL A 34 9.42 2.90 -14.47
CA VAL A 34 9.01 4.09 -13.72
C VAL A 34 9.35 5.34 -14.51
N ILE A 35 8.42 6.30 -14.47
CA ILE A 35 8.60 7.64 -15.02
C ILE A 35 8.75 8.59 -13.84
N ILE A 36 9.77 9.43 -13.89
CA ILE A 36 9.97 10.49 -12.91
C ILE A 36 9.64 11.80 -13.62
N ILE A 37 8.65 12.52 -13.09
CA ILE A 37 8.34 13.87 -13.52
C ILE A 37 8.97 14.79 -12.50
N ALA A 38 9.82 15.72 -12.93
CA ALA A 38 10.57 16.59 -12.04
C ALA A 38 10.53 18.05 -12.50
N ASN A 39 10.57 18.97 -11.53
CA ASN A 39 10.61 20.41 -11.74
C ASN A 39 11.55 21.05 -10.71
N VAL A 40 12.33 22.04 -11.16
CA VAL A 40 13.34 22.72 -10.36
C VAL A 40 12.70 23.70 -9.39
N ASP A 41 11.74 24.50 -9.87
CA ASP A 41 11.36 25.74 -9.18
C ASP A 41 9.90 25.78 -8.72
N SER A 42 9.02 24.96 -9.30
CA SER A 42 7.60 25.00 -8.99
C SER A 42 7.04 23.62 -8.64
N PRO A 43 6.09 23.53 -7.68
CA PRO A 43 5.35 22.30 -7.43
C PRO A 43 4.78 21.72 -8.71
N LEU A 44 4.83 20.39 -8.83
CA LEU A 44 4.14 19.72 -9.91
C LEU A 44 2.63 19.96 -9.77
N PRO A 45 1.91 20.26 -10.86
CA PRO A 45 0.47 20.28 -10.80
C PRO A 45 -0.01 18.90 -10.34
N ARG A 46 -0.78 18.86 -9.24
CA ARG A 46 -1.35 17.61 -8.73
C ARG A 46 -2.37 17.10 -9.73
N LEU A 47 -1.90 16.21 -10.61
CA LEU A 47 -2.65 15.49 -11.64
C LEU A 47 -3.24 16.40 -12.71
N VAL A 48 -3.05 15.97 -13.96
CA VAL A 48 -3.61 16.64 -15.12
C VAL A 48 -5.13 16.49 -15.06
N ASP A 49 -5.87 17.60 -14.99
CA ASP A 49 -7.36 17.58 -15.02
C ASP A 49 -7.91 17.06 -16.36
N ALA A 50 -7.05 16.92 -17.37
CA ALA A 50 -7.36 16.36 -18.67
C ALA A 50 -6.14 15.65 -19.27
N ILE A 51 -6.36 14.67 -20.15
CA ILE A 51 -5.29 14.16 -21.02
C ILE A 51 -4.84 15.31 -21.95
N PRO A 52 -3.54 15.63 -22.06
CA PRO A 52 -3.09 16.69 -22.95
C PRO A 52 -3.51 16.46 -24.41
N GLU A 53 -3.93 17.55 -25.07
CA GLU A 53 -4.32 17.50 -26.48
C GLU A 53 -3.14 17.02 -27.35
N GLY A 54 -3.42 16.10 -28.27
CA GLY A 54 -2.42 15.53 -29.17
C GLY A 54 -1.57 14.39 -28.61
N LEU A 55 -1.75 13.97 -27.35
CA LEU A 55 -1.08 12.79 -26.77
C LEU A 55 -2.00 11.58 -26.57
N GLY A 56 -3.26 11.68 -26.95
CA GLY A 56 -4.27 10.65 -26.70
C GLY A 56 -3.94 9.29 -27.34
N ASP A 57 -3.43 9.29 -28.57
CA ASP A 57 -3.11 8.05 -29.29
C ASP A 57 -1.88 7.35 -28.68
N GLU A 58 -0.84 8.11 -28.32
CA GLU A 58 0.36 7.58 -27.67
C GLU A 58 0.05 7.04 -26.27
N LEU A 59 -0.72 7.78 -25.48
CA LEU A 59 -1.12 7.34 -24.14
C LEU A 59 -2.10 6.16 -24.20
N GLY A 60 -2.99 6.13 -25.19
CA GLY A 60 -3.89 5.00 -25.43
C GLY A 60 -3.15 3.70 -25.70
N ARG A 61 -2.00 3.74 -26.42
CA ARG A 61 -1.12 2.57 -26.60
C ARG A 61 -0.48 2.05 -25.31
N LEU A 62 -0.42 2.88 -24.27
CA LEU A 62 0.05 2.50 -22.92
C LEU A 62 -1.12 2.12 -22.00
N GLY A 63 -2.34 2.09 -22.52
CA GLY A 63 -3.56 1.86 -21.74
C GLY A 63 -3.87 3.02 -20.79
N ILE A 64 -3.56 4.24 -21.19
CA ILE A 64 -3.88 5.47 -20.47
C ILE A 64 -4.87 6.25 -21.33
N ASN A 65 -6.16 6.14 -21.00
CA ASN A 65 -7.24 6.79 -21.75
C ASN A 65 -8.04 7.76 -20.88
N SER A 66 -7.82 7.78 -19.57
CA SER A 66 -8.40 8.72 -18.63
C SER A 66 -7.36 9.29 -17.66
N THR A 67 -7.72 10.38 -16.98
CA THR A 67 -6.91 10.93 -15.89
C THR A 67 -6.83 9.98 -14.71
N ASP A 68 -7.85 9.14 -14.48
CA ASP A 68 -7.83 8.10 -13.45
C ASP A 68 -6.82 6.98 -13.78
N ASP A 69 -6.60 6.67 -15.07
CA ASP A 69 -5.53 5.77 -15.50
C ASP A 69 -4.13 6.33 -15.20
N ILE A 70 -3.98 7.66 -15.09
CA ILE A 70 -2.74 8.31 -14.62
C ILE A 70 -2.67 8.28 -13.09
N ARG A 71 -3.79 8.61 -12.41
CA ARG A 71 -3.86 8.66 -10.94
C ARG A 71 -3.45 7.36 -10.29
N VAL A 72 -3.96 6.24 -10.80
CA VAL A 72 -3.66 4.91 -10.26
C VAL A 72 -2.18 4.54 -10.39
N ARG A 73 -1.44 5.16 -11.31
CA ARG A 73 -0.03 4.90 -11.58
C ARG A 73 0.92 5.65 -10.64
N TYR A 74 0.43 6.63 -9.89
CA TYR A 74 1.28 7.38 -8.96
C TYR A 74 1.84 6.44 -7.87
N LEU A 75 3.17 6.41 -7.77
CA LEU A 75 3.89 5.65 -6.76
C LEU A 75 4.17 6.52 -5.54
N VAL A 76 5.09 7.46 -5.65
CA VAL A 76 5.54 8.26 -4.51
C VAL A 76 6.03 9.62 -4.98
N SER A 77 5.95 10.58 -4.08
CA SER A 77 6.53 11.91 -4.23
C SER A 77 7.93 11.98 -3.63
N ARG A 78 8.62 13.08 -3.92
CA ARG A 78 9.89 13.46 -3.27
C ARG A 78 9.90 13.29 -1.75
N SER A 79 8.84 13.68 -1.05
CA SER A 79 8.82 13.60 0.42
C SER A 79 8.99 12.18 0.94
N HIS A 80 8.41 11.18 0.27
CA HIS A 80 8.60 9.78 0.63
C HIS A 80 10.06 9.40 0.45
N ILE A 81 10.65 9.73 -0.71
CA ILE A 81 12.03 9.37 -1.03
C ILE A 81 13.01 10.03 -0.07
N THR A 82 12.84 11.32 0.23
CA THR A 82 13.66 12.04 1.20
C THR A 82 13.65 11.32 2.56
N THR A 83 12.50 10.79 2.99
CA THR A 83 12.38 10.05 4.26
C THR A 83 13.15 8.72 4.26
N VAL A 84 13.15 7.95 3.17
CA VAL A 84 13.84 6.64 3.10
C VAL A 84 15.27 6.68 2.54
N SER A 85 15.67 7.79 1.91
CA SER A 85 17.01 8.00 1.35
C SER A 85 18.15 7.68 2.34
N PRO A 86 18.06 7.97 3.66
CA PRO A 86 19.10 7.59 4.62
C PRO A 86 19.42 6.09 4.70
N LEU A 87 18.50 5.20 4.30
CA LEU A 87 18.76 3.75 4.23
C LEU A 87 19.70 3.38 3.08
N TYR A 88 19.77 4.23 2.06
CA TYR A 88 20.50 3.98 0.82
C TYR A 88 21.30 5.23 0.43
N PRO A 89 22.36 5.60 1.17
CA PRO A 89 23.01 6.92 1.05
C PRO A 89 23.87 7.09 -0.22
N THR A 90 23.99 6.06 -1.06
CA THR A 90 24.81 6.12 -2.27
C THR A 90 24.21 7.10 -3.28
N ILE A 91 25.06 7.84 -3.99
CA ILE A 91 24.66 8.78 -5.04
C ILE A 91 25.38 8.40 -6.34
N ASN A 92 24.65 8.29 -7.44
CA ASN A 92 25.22 8.08 -8.77
C ASN A 92 25.72 9.42 -9.34
N MET A 93 26.97 9.47 -9.79
CA MET A 93 27.57 10.68 -10.38
C MET A 93 28.54 10.29 -11.50
N ASP A 94 28.85 11.20 -12.43
CA ASP A 94 29.79 10.92 -13.54
C ASP A 94 31.18 10.46 -13.07
N TYR A 95 31.67 11.03 -11.96
CA TYR A 95 32.95 10.66 -11.36
C TYR A 95 32.88 9.41 -10.48
N PHE A 96 31.68 8.97 -10.11
CA PHE A 96 31.42 7.75 -9.35
C PHE A 96 30.16 7.05 -9.91
N PRO A 97 30.27 6.42 -11.10
CA PRO A 97 29.11 5.91 -11.85
C PRO A 97 28.63 4.59 -11.25
N PHE A 98 28.07 4.65 -10.04
CA PHE A 98 27.64 3.49 -9.27
C PHE A 98 26.65 2.62 -10.04
N LEU A 99 25.72 3.26 -10.77
CA LEU A 99 24.75 2.57 -11.60
C LEU A 99 25.42 1.72 -12.68
N ASP A 100 26.37 2.27 -13.42
CA ASP A 100 27.08 1.54 -14.48
C ASP A 100 27.91 0.39 -13.90
N LEU A 101 28.54 0.61 -12.74
CA LEU A 101 29.40 -0.39 -12.09
C LEU A 101 28.61 -1.56 -11.51
N GLN A 102 27.39 -1.33 -11.00
CA GLN A 102 26.62 -2.37 -10.28
C GLN A 102 25.43 -2.93 -11.08
N SER A 103 24.94 -2.24 -12.12
CA SER A 103 23.79 -2.69 -12.93
C SER A 103 24.02 -4.06 -13.58
N THR A 104 25.21 -4.29 -14.16
CA THR A 104 25.54 -5.59 -14.78
C THR A 104 25.52 -6.73 -13.76
N LYS A 105 25.95 -6.47 -12.52
CA LYS A 105 25.94 -7.45 -11.43
C LYS A 105 24.51 -7.75 -10.96
N ALA A 106 23.68 -6.72 -10.80
CA ALA A 106 22.26 -6.87 -10.45
C ALA A 106 21.51 -7.68 -11.51
N ARG A 107 21.71 -7.33 -12.80
CA ARG A 107 21.18 -8.09 -13.94
C ARG A 107 21.64 -9.55 -13.94
N PHE A 108 22.94 -9.81 -13.75
CA PHE A 108 23.46 -11.20 -13.72
C PHE A 108 22.81 -12.05 -12.63
N LYS A 109 22.46 -11.44 -11.50
CA LYS A 109 21.79 -12.12 -10.39
C LYS A 109 20.26 -12.18 -10.53
N GLY A 110 19.68 -11.51 -11.52
CA GLY A 110 18.23 -11.35 -11.64
C GLY A 110 17.62 -10.60 -10.46
N GLU A 111 18.35 -9.63 -9.89
CA GLU A 111 17.80 -8.79 -8.82
C GLU A 111 16.65 -7.92 -9.37
N GLN A 112 15.66 -7.63 -8.53
CA GLN A 112 14.55 -6.73 -8.83
C GLN A 112 14.28 -5.85 -7.61
N SER A 113 13.91 -4.60 -7.84
CA SER A 113 13.41 -3.74 -6.76
C SER A 113 11.89 -3.59 -6.84
N ASN A 114 11.20 -3.94 -5.75
CA ASN A 114 9.76 -3.73 -5.61
C ASN A 114 9.44 -2.57 -4.66
N LEU A 115 10.45 -1.93 -4.10
CA LEU A 115 10.33 -1.00 -2.99
C LEU A 115 9.27 0.10 -3.21
N LEU A 116 9.26 0.74 -4.38
CA LEU A 116 8.31 1.82 -4.67
C LEU A 116 6.88 1.31 -4.82
N VAL A 117 6.71 0.08 -5.32
CA VAL A 117 5.42 -0.59 -5.45
C VAL A 117 4.93 -1.02 -4.07
N ASP A 118 5.81 -1.63 -3.27
CA ASP A 118 5.52 -2.13 -1.92
C ASP A 118 5.04 -1.01 -0.99
N ILE A 119 5.59 0.21 -1.10
CA ILE A 119 5.07 1.38 -0.37
C ILE A 119 3.57 1.60 -0.66
N ARG A 120 3.14 1.42 -1.91
CA ARG A 120 1.76 1.70 -2.35
C ARG A 120 0.80 0.53 -2.28
N THR A 121 1.31 -0.68 -2.29
CA THR A 121 0.53 -1.91 -2.12
C THR A 121 0.52 -2.40 -0.68
N SER A 122 1.16 -1.68 0.25
CA SER A 122 1.05 -1.92 1.68
C SER A 122 -0.42 -1.92 2.11
N LEU A 123 -0.80 -2.92 2.91
CA LEU A 123 -2.12 -3.00 3.52
C LEU A 123 -2.40 -1.79 4.43
N LEU A 124 -1.36 -1.27 5.08
CA LEU A 124 -1.45 -0.08 5.90
C LEU A 124 -1.17 1.18 5.06
N PRO A 125 -1.98 2.25 5.17
CA PRO A 125 -1.82 3.52 4.44
C PRO A 125 -0.67 4.36 5.00
N ILE A 126 0.51 3.76 5.11
CA ILE A 126 1.69 4.38 5.71
C ILE A 126 2.20 5.56 4.87
N ASP A 127 2.06 5.46 3.54
CA ASP A 127 2.40 6.55 2.63
C ASP A 127 1.58 7.81 2.93
N GLU A 128 0.27 7.66 3.20
CA GLU A 128 -0.63 8.75 3.58
C GLU A 128 -0.24 9.39 4.92
N VAL A 129 0.18 8.56 5.88
CA VAL A 129 0.69 9.04 7.18
C VAL A 129 1.96 9.87 7.00
N VAL A 130 2.90 9.38 6.19
CA VAL A 130 4.20 10.04 5.96
C VAL A 130 4.04 11.39 5.26
N ILE A 131 3.08 11.53 4.36
CA ILE A 131 2.79 12.81 3.70
C ILE A 131 1.84 13.71 4.50
N GLY A 132 1.32 13.25 5.64
CA GLY A 132 0.34 13.98 6.46
C GLY A 132 -1.00 14.22 5.76
N ASN A 133 -1.38 13.38 4.79
CA ASN A 133 -2.64 13.48 4.07
C ASN A 133 -3.40 12.16 4.18
N ILE A 134 -3.91 11.90 5.39
CA ILE A 134 -4.70 10.72 5.73
C ILE A 134 -6.11 10.96 5.22
N ALA A 135 -6.39 10.41 4.05
CA ALA A 135 -7.68 10.55 3.41
C ALA A 135 -8.07 9.22 2.78
N PRO A 136 -9.34 8.81 2.88
CA PRO A 136 -9.77 7.62 2.18
C PRO A 136 -9.57 7.74 0.66
N ARG A 137 -9.44 6.59 -0.01
CA ARG A 137 -9.20 6.57 -1.46
C ARG A 137 -10.35 7.21 -2.22
N THR A 138 -10.01 7.95 -3.26
CA THR A 138 -11.00 8.48 -4.22
C THR A 138 -11.43 7.38 -5.18
N GLN A 139 -12.68 7.41 -5.62
CA GLN A 139 -13.17 6.50 -6.65
C GLN A 139 -12.40 6.70 -7.96
N LEU A 140 -11.95 5.62 -8.57
CA LEU A 140 -11.20 5.64 -9.82
C LEU A 140 -12.02 4.98 -10.93
N ASN A 141 -12.28 5.67 -12.03
CA ASN A 141 -12.93 5.14 -13.21
C ASN A 141 -11.90 4.78 -14.28
N LEU A 142 -11.25 3.63 -14.06
CA LEU A 142 -10.26 3.08 -14.98
C LEU A 142 -10.92 2.68 -16.31
N THR A 143 -10.20 2.88 -17.41
CA THR A 143 -10.67 2.42 -18.71
C THR A 143 -10.53 0.90 -18.84
N GLU A 144 -11.45 0.23 -19.54
CA GLU A 144 -11.44 -1.24 -19.71
C GLU A 144 -10.21 -1.72 -20.51
N THR A 145 -9.73 -0.90 -21.43
CA THR A 145 -8.60 -1.18 -22.33
C THR A 145 -7.22 -0.98 -21.70
N GLY A 146 -7.15 -0.46 -20.47
CA GLY A 146 -5.89 -0.31 -19.74
C GLY A 146 -5.07 -1.61 -19.73
N ILE A 147 -3.78 -1.50 -20.04
CA ILE A 147 -2.87 -2.65 -20.10
C ILE A 147 -2.70 -3.19 -18.67
N VAL A 148 -3.05 -4.46 -18.47
CA VAL A 148 -3.06 -5.17 -17.16
C VAL A 148 -1.65 -5.33 -16.56
N GLN A 149 -0.59 -5.05 -17.31
CA GLN A 149 0.82 -5.16 -16.89
C GLN A 149 1.25 -4.11 -15.85
N ASN A 150 0.35 -3.21 -15.43
CA ASN A 150 0.57 -2.34 -14.29
C ASN A 150 -0.08 -2.96 -13.03
N PRO A 151 0.69 -3.24 -11.96
CA PRO A 151 0.19 -3.95 -10.78
C PRO A 151 -0.88 -3.15 -10.03
N LEU A 152 -0.80 -1.82 -9.99
CA LEU A 152 -1.79 -0.97 -9.31
C LEU A 152 -3.12 -0.92 -10.09
N VAL A 153 -3.05 -0.85 -11.42
CA VAL A 153 -4.24 -0.97 -12.29
C VAL A 153 -4.90 -2.33 -12.08
N ALA A 154 -4.12 -3.40 -12.02
CA ALA A 154 -4.62 -4.76 -11.79
C ALA A 154 -5.34 -4.88 -10.43
N LEU A 155 -4.75 -4.34 -9.36
CA LEU A 155 -5.34 -4.38 -8.01
C LEU A 155 -6.66 -3.60 -7.94
N VAL A 156 -6.74 -2.39 -8.53
CA VAL A 156 -8.00 -1.62 -8.56
C VAL A 156 -9.09 -2.35 -9.35
N ARG A 157 -8.75 -2.93 -10.51
CA ARG A 157 -9.71 -3.72 -11.30
C ARG A 157 -10.20 -4.94 -10.53
N GLN A 158 -9.28 -5.67 -9.93
CA GLN A 158 -9.60 -6.83 -9.13
C GLN A 158 -10.52 -6.46 -7.96
N ALA A 159 -10.23 -5.36 -7.26
CA ALA A 159 -11.08 -4.85 -6.18
C ALA A 159 -12.52 -4.58 -6.66
N LYS A 160 -12.68 -3.97 -7.83
CA LYS A 160 -14.00 -3.69 -8.43
C LYS A 160 -14.74 -4.96 -8.85
N VAL A 161 -14.03 -5.92 -9.45
CA VAL A 161 -14.59 -7.22 -9.83
C VAL A 161 -15.09 -7.96 -8.59
N LEU A 162 -14.31 -8.00 -7.52
CA LEU A 162 -14.69 -8.63 -6.26
C LEU A 162 -15.87 -7.91 -5.60
N SER A 163 -15.84 -6.57 -5.54
CA SER A 163 -16.95 -5.77 -5.02
C SER A 163 -18.26 -6.08 -5.75
N THR A 164 -18.22 -6.17 -7.08
CA THR A 164 -19.37 -6.54 -7.91
C THR A 164 -19.83 -7.96 -7.62
N ALA A 165 -18.92 -8.94 -7.56
CA ALA A 165 -19.29 -10.33 -7.29
C ALA A 165 -19.83 -10.56 -5.87
N ILE A 166 -19.43 -9.74 -4.90
CA ILE A 166 -19.99 -9.77 -3.53
C ILE A 166 -21.41 -9.19 -3.54
N THR A 167 -21.61 -8.05 -4.22
CA THR A 167 -22.87 -7.30 -4.19
C THR A 167 -23.93 -7.81 -5.17
N ASP A 168 -23.52 -8.47 -6.25
CA ASP A 168 -24.35 -9.14 -7.23
C ASP A 168 -23.79 -10.54 -7.55
N PRO A 169 -24.05 -11.55 -6.69
CA PRO A 169 -23.53 -12.91 -6.88
C PRO A 169 -24.00 -13.62 -8.17
N GLY A 170 -25.04 -13.09 -8.82
CA GLY A 170 -25.53 -13.57 -10.11
C GLY A 170 -24.59 -13.18 -11.26
N ASN A 171 -23.80 -12.12 -11.09
CA ASN A 171 -22.87 -11.62 -12.07
C ASN A 171 -21.47 -12.23 -11.87
N ASN A 172 -21.24 -13.36 -12.55
CA ASN A 172 -19.97 -14.10 -12.50
C ASN A 172 -19.10 -13.89 -13.75
N GLU A 173 -19.41 -12.89 -14.59
CA GLU A 173 -18.57 -12.60 -15.75
C GLU A 173 -17.18 -12.12 -15.29
N SER A 174 -16.13 -12.67 -15.90
CA SER A 174 -14.73 -12.25 -15.73
C SER A 174 -14.01 -12.63 -14.42
N LEU A 175 -14.56 -13.50 -13.57
CA LEU A 175 -13.84 -14.02 -12.38
C LEU A 175 -12.79 -15.07 -12.76
N THR A 176 -11.52 -14.79 -12.44
CA THR A 176 -10.42 -15.76 -12.52
C THR A 176 -10.50 -16.79 -11.39
N ASP A 177 -9.73 -17.89 -11.48
CA ASP A 177 -9.62 -18.86 -10.39
C ASP A 177 -9.07 -18.24 -9.09
N PHE A 178 -8.20 -17.24 -9.23
CA PHE A 178 -7.69 -16.49 -8.09
C PHE A 178 -8.80 -15.65 -7.45
N ASP A 179 -9.61 -14.95 -8.25
CA ASP A 179 -10.73 -14.15 -7.74
C ASP A 179 -11.77 -15.02 -7.04
N ARG A 180 -12.02 -16.23 -7.55
CA ARG A 180 -12.94 -17.20 -6.92
C ARG A 180 -12.45 -17.66 -5.55
N ARG A 181 -11.14 -17.88 -5.39
CA ARG A 181 -10.55 -18.23 -4.09
C ARG A 181 -10.68 -17.06 -3.11
N LEU A 182 -10.38 -15.86 -3.57
CA LEU A 182 -10.51 -14.64 -2.80
C LEU A 182 -11.96 -14.41 -2.32
N LEU A 183 -12.93 -14.55 -3.21
CA LEU A 183 -14.35 -14.50 -2.86
C LEU A 183 -14.74 -15.59 -1.86
N PHE A 184 -14.24 -16.82 -2.05
CA PHE A 184 -14.49 -17.91 -1.12
C PHE A 184 -13.98 -17.57 0.28
N ASP A 185 -12.76 -17.07 0.42
CA ASP A 185 -12.18 -16.73 1.72
C ASP A 185 -12.97 -15.61 2.40
N LEU A 186 -13.34 -14.56 1.67
CA LEU A 186 -14.18 -13.47 2.19
C LEU A 186 -15.58 -13.94 2.59
N GLN A 187 -16.24 -14.75 1.77
CA GLN A 187 -17.60 -15.26 2.03
C GLN A 187 -17.61 -16.38 3.08
N SER A 188 -16.46 -17.00 3.37
CA SER A 188 -16.34 -18.03 4.39
C SER A 188 -16.41 -17.49 5.82
N ILE A 189 -16.53 -16.17 6.02
CA ILE A 189 -16.82 -15.55 7.32
C ILE A 189 -18.00 -16.23 8.02
N ARG A 190 -19.04 -16.63 7.28
CA ARG A 190 -20.17 -17.34 7.87
C ARG A 190 -19.74 -18.65 8.53
N LEU A 191 -18.84 -19.39 7.88
CA LEU A 191 -18.29 -20.64 8.40
C LEU A 191 -17.40 -20.37 9.61
N ALA A 192 -16.63 -19.28 9.60
CA ALA A 192 -15.85 -18.84 10.75
C ALA A 192 -16.76 -18.49 11.94
N CYS A 193 -17.86 -17.78 11.69
CA CYS A 193 -18.81 -17.41 12.75
C CYS A 193 -19.65 -18.59 13.27
N GLU A 194 -19.88 -19.62 12.44
CA GLU A 194 -20.50 -20.88 12.87
C GLU A 194 -19.47 -21.86 13.51
N ASN A 195 -18.21 -21.43 13.69
CA ASN A 195 -17.08 -22.24 14.17
C ASN A 195 -16.91 -23.58 13.41
N ARG A 196 -17.10 -23.53 12.09
CA ARG A 196 -17.03 -24.68 11.17
C ARG A 196 -15.69 -24.80 10.46
N ILE A 197 -14.85 -23.79 10.57
CA ILE A 197 -13.49 -23.74 10.04
C ILE A 197 -12.56 -23.19 11.14
N ASP A 198 -11.28 -23.46 11.00
CA ASP A 198 -10.25 -22.90 11.87
C ASP A 198 -10.17 -21.37 11.64
N ILE A 199 -10.47 -20.59 12.69
CA ILE A 199 -10.48 -19.13 12.61
C ILE A 199 -9.07 -18.59 12.34
N SER A 200 -8.02 -19.17 12.93
CA SER A 200 -6.65 -18.70 12.70
C SER A 200 -6.23 -18.91 11.24
N LEU A 201 -6.61 -20.04 10.64
CA LEU A 201 -6.36 -20.26 9.21
C LEU A 201 -7.15 -19.29 8.32
N TRP A 202 -8.38 -18.98 8.71
CA TRP A 202 -9.21 -17.99 8.03
C TRP A 202 -8.63 -16.58 8.14
N GLU A 203 -8.10 -16.19 9.30
CA GLU A 203 -7.45 -14.89 9.54
C GLU A 203 -6.22 -14.68 8.64
N GLU A 204 -5.34 -15.69 8.55
CA GLU A 204 -4.17 -15.65 7.66
C GLU A 204 -4.59 -15.47 6.20
N SER A 205 -5.64 -16.21 5.79
CA SER A 205 -6.19 -16.12 4.43
C SER A 205 -6.76 -14.72 4.17
N LEU A 206 -7.60 -14.21 5.08
CA LEU A 206 -8.20 -12.88 4.98
C LEU A 206 -7.15 -11.79 4.80
N MET A 207 -6.05 -11.85 5.57
CA MET A 207 -5.00 -10.84 5.56
C MET A 207 -4.22 -10.76 4.24
N GLY A 208 -3.97 -11.90 3.58
CA GLY A 208 -3.32 -11.93 2.26
C GLY A 208 -4.16 -11.26 1.16
N PHE A 209 -5.44 -11.07 1.42
CA PHE A 209 -6.46 -10.83 0.41
C PHE A 209 -7.21 -9.51 0.60
N ALA A 210 -7.38 -9.10 1.86
CA ALA A 210 -7.98 -7.82 2.26
C ALA A 210 -7.26 -6.61 1.66
N GLY A 211 -5.97 -6.74 1.33
CA GLY A 211 -5.19 -5.70 0.65
C GLY A 211 -5.82 -5.26 -0.68
N THR A 212 -6.56 -6.15 -1.35
CA THR A 212 -7.25 -5.84 -2.60
C THR A 212 -8.45 -4.92 -2.38
N LEU A 213 -9.28 -5.20 -1.37
CA LEU A 213 -10.48 -4.39 -1.10
C LEU A 213 -10.13 -2.96 -0.66
N LEU A 214 -8.96 -2.74 -0.07
CA LEU A 214 -8.49 -1.40 0.31
C LEU A 214 -8.20 -0.47 -0.88
N PHE A 215 -8.28 -0.97 -2.12
CA PHE A 215 -8.25 -0.14 -3.33
C PHE A 215 -9.60 0.48 -3.71
N LEU A 216 -10.69 0.07 -3.06
CA LEU A 216 -12.01 0.67 -3.24
C LEU A 216 -12.13 2.00 -2.48
N SER A 217 -12.97 2.89 -2.99
CA SER A 217 -13.31 4.14 -2.32
C SER A 217 -14.38 3.97 -1.23
N PRO A 218 -14.53 4.94 -0.31
CA PRO A 218 -15.61 4.93 0.68
C PRO A 218 -17.02 4.89 0.10
N GLY A 219 -17.21 5.26 -1.17
CA GLY A 219 -18.51 5.12 -1.83
C GLY A 219 -18.80 3.69 -2.30
N GLU A 220 -17.75 2.90 -2.56
CA GLU A 220 -17.84 1.53 -3.10
C GLU A 220 -17.84 0.46 -2.00
N LEU A 221 -17.27 0.78 -0.83
CA LEU A 221 -17.10 -0.14 0.29
C LEU A 221 -18.37 -0.45 1.11
N PRO A 222 -19.31 0.48 1.36
CA PRO A 222 -20.44 0.22 2.26
C PRO A 222 -21.30 -0.99 1.86
N PRO A 223 -21.68 -1.18 0.59
CA PRO A 223 -22.45 -2.37 0.18
C PRO A 223 -21.68 -3.68 0.38
N VAL A 224 -20.35 -3.66 0.23
CA VAL A 224 -19.48 -4.82 0.46
C VAL A 224 -19.48 -5.17 1.95
N TRP A 225 -19.30 -4.18 2.81
CA TRP A 225 -19.26 -4.39 4.26
C TRP A 225 -20.62 -4.77 4.84
N GLU A 226 -21.72 -4.25 4.30
CA GLU A 226 -23.08 -4.65 4.70
C GLU A 226 -23.25 -6.17 4.57
N ILE A 227 -22.96 -6.72 3.39
CA ILE A 227 -23.06 -8.16 3.11
C ILE A 227 -22.12 -8.98 4.00
N LEU A 228 -20.86 -8.56 4.15
CA LEU A 228 -19.87 -9.31 4.95
C LEU A 228 -20.19 -9.26 6.45
N SER A 229 -20.87 -8.21 6.94
CA SER A 229 -21.17 -8.00 8.36
C SER A 229 -22.53 -8.53 8.81
N GLU A 230 -23.39 -8.97 7.89
CA GLU A 230 -24.72 -9.54 8.16
C GLU A 230 -24.69 -10.81 9.02
N HIS A 231 -23.53 -11.46 9.15
CA HIS A 231 -23.40 -12.72 9.88
C HIS A 231 -23.41 -12.54 11.41
N GLN A 232 -24.19 -13.39 12.08
CA GLN A 232 -24.24 -13.49 13.54
C GLN A 232 -23.11 -14.38 14.03
N CYS A 233 -22.32 -13.85 14.96
CA CYS A 233 -21.18 -14.51 15.59
C CYS A 233 -21.44 -14.40 17.10
N ASP A 234 -21.93 -15.49 17.70
CA ASP A 234 -22.59 -15.48 19.01
C ASP A 234 -21.65 -15.85 20.17
N ASP A 235 -20.55 -16.53 19.88
CA ASP A 235 -19.57 -16.95 20.88
C ASP A 235 -18.28 -16.12 20.81
N ALA A 236 -17.50 -16.15 21.89
CA ALA A 236 -16.29 -15.32 22.03
C ALA A 236 -15.21 -15.63 20.96
N GLU A 237 -15.17 -16.86 20.45
CA GLU A 237 -14.21 -17.29 19.42
C GLU A 237 -14.65 -16.72 18.06
N SER A 238 -15.92 -16.91 17.69
CA SER A 238 -16.53 -16.34 16.49
C SER A 238 -16.49 -14.80 16.44
N LEU A 239 -16.52 -14.14 17.59
CA LEU A 239 -16.44 -12.68 17.69
C LEU A 239 -15.08 -12.14 17.24
N GLN A 240 -14.02 -12.96 17.31
CA GLN A 240 -12.69 -12.59 16.80
C GLN A 240 -12.72 -12.41 15.27
N ALA A 241 -13.39 -13.31 14.54
CA ALA A 241 -13.55 -13.18 13.10
C ALA A 241 -14.29 -11.89 12.71
N LYS A 242 -15.33 -11.53 13.48
CA LYS A 242 -16.05 -10.27 13.29
C LYS A 242 -15.18 -9.03 13.53
N ARG A 243 -14.32 -9.06 14.55
CA ARG A 243 -13.38 -7.96 14.85
C ARG A 243 -12.39 -7.72 13.71
N TRP A 244 -11.93 -8.77 13.04
CA TRP A 244 -11.07 -8.63 11.86
C TRP A 244 -11.76 -7.89 10.72
N LEU A 245 -13.01 -8.24 10.40
CA LEU A 245 -13.78 -7.50 9.41
C LEU A 245 -13.97 -6.03 9.82
N MET A 246 -14.27 -5.77 11.09
CA MET A 246 -14.37 -4.40 11.61
C MET A 246 -13.04 -3.64 11.52
N LEU A 247 -11.90 -4.30 11.72
CA LEU A 247 -10.57 -3.70 11.59
C LEU A 247 -10.30 -3.30 10.14
N LEU A 248 -10.59 -4.19 9.19
CA LEU A 248 -10.45 -3.91 7.75
C LEU A 248 -11.39 -2.82 7.27
N GLU A 249 -12.63 -2.81 7.76
CA GLU A 249 -13.57 -1.72 7.51
C GLU A 249 -13.01 -0.38 8.04
N ALA A 250 -12.59 -0.34 9.30
CA ALA A 250 -12.01 0.86 9.92
C ALA A 250 -10.76 1.34 9.17
N LEU A 251 -9.92 0.41 8.70
CA LEU A 251 -8.73 0.68 7.90
C LEU A 251 -9.11 1.33 6.57
N SER A 252 -10.11 0.77 5.88
CA SER A 252 -10.62 1.27 4.60
C SER A 252 -11.21 2.69 4.70
N GLN A 253 -11.81 3.02 5.86
CA GLN A 253 -12.41 4.32 6.15
C GLN A 253 -11.47 5.32 6.85
N ARG A 254 -10.21 4.92 7.14
CA ARG A 254 -9.22 5.72 7.90
C ARG A 254 -9.70 6.13 9.30
N HIS A 255 -10.50 5.30 9.96
CA HIS A 255 -10.98 5.53 11.33
C HIS A 255 -9.91 5.13 12.37
N MET A 256 -8.92 6.00 12.58
CA MET A 256 -7.73 5.74 13.41
C MET A 256 -8.07 5.42 14.88
N ASP A 257 -9.10 6.06 15.42
CA ASP A 257 -9.64 5.81 16.76
C ASP A 257 -10.13 4.35 16.90
N ARG A 258 -10.90 3.87 15.91
CA ARG A 258 -11.39 2.49 15.88
C ARG A 258 -10.26 1.49 15.66
N LEU A 259 -9.27 1.84 14.82
CA LEU A 259 -8.12 0.97 14.57
C LEU A 259 -7.34 0.64 15.84
N THR A 260 -7.13 1.62 16.72
CA THR A 260 -6.45 1.39 18.00
C THR A 260 -7.22 0.42 18.87
N VAL A 261 -8.52 0.66 19.08
CA VAL A 261 -9.39 -0.18 19.91
C VAL A 261 -9.45 -1.62 19.37
N LEU A 262 -9.70 -1.78 18.08
CA LEU A 262 -9.82 -3.10 17.45
C LEU A 262 -8.50 -3.86 17.47
N SER A 263 -7.37 -3.18 17.29
CA SER A 263 -6.05 -3.81 17.39
C SER A 263 -5.77 -4.33 18.79
N ASP A 264 -6.14 -3.58 19.83
CA ASP A 264 -5.99 -4.00 21.23
C ASP A 264 -6.90 -5.19 21.58
N GLU A 265 -8.15 -5.18 21.11
CA GLU A 265 -9.07 -6.30 21.31
C GLU A 265 -8.59 -7.58 20.61
N LEU A 266 -8.06 -7.46 19.38
CA LEU A 266 -7.52 -8.59 18.63
C LEU A 266 -6.22 -9.13 19.25
N LEU A 267 -5.36 -8.27 19.80
CA LEU A 267 -4.16 -8.69 20.53
C LEU A 267 -4.48 -9.41 21.85
N GLN A 268 -5.62 -9.12 22.47
CA GLN A 268 -6.12 -9.83 23.65
C GLN A 268 -6.84 -11.14 23.30
N GLY A 269 -7.08 -11.39 22.00
CA GLY A 269 -7.60 -12.64 21.48
C GLY A 269 -6.69 -13.84 21.77
N ARG A 270 -7.19 -15.05 21.51
CA ARG A 270 -6.48 -16.27 21.90
C ARG A 270 -5.34 -16.57 20.92
N ASN A 271 -4.11 -16.62 21.44
CA ASN A 271 -2.90 -17.08 20.74
C ASN A 271 -2.75 -16.60 19.28
N PRO A 272 -2.80 -15.29 18.99
CA PRO A 272 -2.46 -14.79 17.67
C PRO A 272 -1.02 -15.22 17.30
N ASP A 273 -0.82 -15.63 16.05
CA ASP A 273 0.51 -15.97 15.55
C ASP A 273 1.43 -14.73 15.51
N SER A 274 2.73 -14.95 15.31
CA SER A 274 3.72 -13.88 15.34
C SER A 274 3.54 -12.83 14.23
N SER A 275 3.03 -13.22 13.06
CA SER A 275 2.75 -12.33 11.94
C SER A 275 1.54 -11.46 12.23
N THR A 276 0.48 -12.04 12.78
CA THR A 276 -0.71 -11.33 13.26
C THR A 276 -0.35 -10.31 14.34
N VAL A 277 0.40 -10.74 15.37
CA VAL A 277 0.86 -9.84 16.44
C VAL A 277 1.68 -8.69 15.87
N ARG A 278 2.60 -8.97 14.93
CA ARG A 278 3.41 -7.95 14.26
C ARG A 278 2.55 -6.98 13.46
N PHE A 279 1.57 -7.47 12.72
CA PHE A 279 0.65 -6.64 11.94
C PHE A 279 -0.14 -5.68 12.84
N LEU A 280 -0.81 -6.18 13.87
CA LEU A 280 -1.62 -5.38 14.78
C LEU A 280 -0.78 -4.34 15.54
N LYS A 281 0.45 -4.69 15.93
CA LYS A 281 1.39 -3.74 16.53
C LYS A 281 1.86 -2.68 15.53
N THR A 282 2.00 -3.04 14.25
CA THR A 282 2.29 -2.07 13.19
C THR A 282 1.12 -1.11 12.96
N VAL A 283 -0.13 -1.59 13.03
CA VAL A 283 -1.32 -0.72 13.01
C VAL A 283 -1.25 0.31 14.14
N LYS A 284 -0.95 -0.11 15.36
CA LYS A 284 -0.84 0.81 16.51
C LYS A 284 0.28 1.83 16.33
N ALA A 285 1.46 1.41 15.89
CA ALA A 285 2.57 2.32 15.60
C ALA A 285 2.22 3.33 14.49
N MET A 286 1.48 2.89 13.47
CA MET A 286 0.98 3.77 12.41
C MET A 286 0.00 4.82 12.96
N VAL A 287 -0.94 4.43 13.82
CA VAL A 287 -1.87 5.37 14.45
C VAL A 287 -1.11 6.40 15.32
N LEU A 288 -0.16 5.97 16.14
CA LEU A 288 0.67 6.89 16.94
C LEU A 288 1.44 7.88 16.06
N THR A 289 1.97 7.40 14.93
CA THR A 289 2.67 8.24 13.95
C THR A 289 1.70 9.26 13.32
N ALA A 290 0.52 8.81 12.91
CA ALA A 290 -0.53 9.65 12.34
C ALA A 290 -1.01 10.77 13.30
N GLU A 291 -1.02 10.49 14.60
CA GLU A 291 -1.40 11.44 15.65
C GLU A 291 -0.26 12.40 16.05
N GLY A 292 0.92 12.31 15.40
CA GLY A 292 2.09 13.12 15.73
C GLY A 292 2.77 12.73 17.05
N GLN A 293 2.48 11.55 17.60
CA GLN A 293 3.08 11.04 18.83
C GLN A 293 4.39 10.28 18.52
N SER A 294 5.33 10.95 17.85
CA SER A 294 6.55 10.35 17.28
C SER A 294 7.37 9.55 18.29
N SER A 295 7.64 10.10 19.48
CA SER A 295 8.34 9.42 20.57
C SER A 295 7.69 8.08 20.94
N ARG A 296 6.37 8.07 21.16
CA ARG A 296 5.63 6.85 21.49
C ARG A 296 5.56 5.87 20.33
N ALA A 297 5.51 6.37 19.10
CA ALA A 297 5.58 5.53 17.91
C ALA A 297 6.94 4.82 17.81
N ILE A 298 8.04 5.54 18.04
CA ILE A 298 9.40 4.98 18.08
C ILE A 298 9.54 3.92 19.16
N ASP A 299 9.10 4.21 20.38
CA ASP A 299 9.12 3.26 21.49
C ASP A 299 8.33 1.99 21.13
N SER A 300 7.11 2.16 20.59
CA SER A 300 6.29 1.04 20.14
C SER A 300 6.96 0.21 19.05
N ILE A 301 7.67 0.84 18.11
CA ILE A 301 8.41 0.13 17.04
C ILE A 301 9.57 -0.68 17.62
N HIS A 302 10.31 -0.13 18.58
CA HIS A 302 11.45 -0.77 19.23
C HIS A 302 11.04 -1.93 20.14
N GLU A 303 10.08 -1.69 21.05
CA GLU A 303 9.57 -2.70 21.98
C GLU A 303 9.04 -3.95 21.27
N ASN A 304 8.58 -3.78 20.03
CA ASN A 304 7.95 -4.83 19.24
C ASN A 304 8.82 -5.34 18.09
N GLU A 305 10.07 -4.90 17.99
CA GLU A 305 11.03 -5.30 16.96
C GLU A 305 10.45 -5.24 15.53
N LEU A 306 9.65 -4.19 15.27
CA LEU A 306 8.91 -4.05 14.00
C LEU A 306 9.85 -3.71 12.83
N VAL A 307 10.98 -3.07 13.12
CA VAL A 307 12.02 -2.72 12.14
C VAL A 307 13.23 -3.61 12.33
N ASN A 308 13.54 -4.39 11.30
CA ASN A 308 14.73 -5.21 11.16
C ASN A 308 15.08 -5.33 9.65
N ASP A 309 16.10 -6.11 9.31
CA ASP A 309 16.56 -6.26 7.91
C ASP A 309 15.42 -6.73 6.98
N ASN A 310 14.55 -7.61 7.47
CA ASN A 310 13.43 -8.19 6.74
C ASN A 310 12.12 -7.41 6.89
N ALA A 311 12.11 -6.28 7.61
CA ALA A 311 10.90 -5.49 7.77
C ALA A 311 10.45 -4.91 6.43
N HIS A 312 9.15 -4.92 6.21
CA HIS A 312 8.53 -4.33 5.03
C HIS A 312 8.94 -2.85 4.89
N ILE A 313 9.17 -2.38 3.65
CA ILE A 313 9.67 -1.01 3.46
C ILE A 313 8.72 0.04 4.04
N ALA A 314 7.41 -0.17 3.93
CA ALA A 314 6.45 0.76 4.52
C ALA A 314 6.69 0.93 6.03
N THR A 315 6.94 -0.15 6.78
CA THR A 315 7.27 -0.07 8.21
C THR A 315 8.57 0.72 8.46
N LYS A 316 9.59 0.54 7.61
CA LYS A 316 10.84 1.33 7.69
C LYS A 316 10.60 2.81 7.37
N LEU A 317 9.78 3.11 6.37
CA LEU A 317 9.37 4.47 5.99
C LEU A 317 8.66 5.18 7.15
N MET A 318 7.69 4.51 7.78
CA MET A 318 6.99 5.00 8.97
C MET A 318 7.97 5.30 10.12
N TYR A 319 8.90 4.39 10.39
CA TYR A 319 9.89 4.57 11.45
C TYR A 319 10.81 5.77 11.21
N LEU A 320 11.34 5.91 9.99
CA LEU A 320 12.19 7.03 9.62
C LEU A 320 11.43 8.36 9.65
N HIS A 321 10.16 8.35 9.28
CA HIS A 321 9.29 9.51 9.40
C HIS A 321 9.14 9.92 10.88
N ALA A 322 8.81 8.97 11.77
CA ALA A 322 8.70 9.24 13.20
C ALA A 322 10.00 9.79 13.80
N LEU A 323 11.17 9.21 13.44
CA LEU A 323 12.48 9.73 13.85
C LEU A 323 12.73 11.17 13.39
N ALA A 324 12.37 11.49 12.14
CA ALA A 324 12.55 12.82 11.60
C ALA A 324 11.65 13.86 12.29
N GLU A 325 10.39 13.53 12.58
CA GLU A 325 9.48 14.41 13.30
C GLU A 325 9.87 14.58 14.78
N GLU A 326 10.36 13.53 15.43
CA GLU A 326 10.91 13.61 16.80
C GLU A 326 12.12 14.56 16.87
N ALA A 327 13.06 14.44 15.93
CA ALA A 327 14.24 15.31 15.85
C ALA A 327 13.86 16.78 15.57
N ARG A 328 12.80 17.04 14.80
CA ARG A 328 12.28 18.41 14.59
C ARG A 328 11.64 18.99 15.85
N SER A 329 11.00 18.13 16.65
CA SER A 329 10.32 18.53 17.89
C SER A 329 11.30 18.80 19.04
N ASN A 330 12.48 18.17 19.01
CA ASN A 330 13.56 18.33 19.99
C ASN A 330 14.90 18.70 19.30
N PRO A 331 15.08 19.96 18.85
CA PRO A 331 16.24 20.39 18.04
C PRO A 331 17.54 20.64 18.84
N ASP A 332 17.77 19.90 19.92
CA ASP A 332 18.89 20.11 20.86
C ASP A 332 20.30 19.91 20.25
#